data_AF-H3Z9L7-F1
#
_entry.id   AF-H3Z9L7-F1
#
_cell.length_a   1.000
_cell.length_b   1.000
_cell.length_c   1.000
_cell.angle_alpha   90.00
_cell.angle_beta   90.00
_cell.angle_gamma   90.00
#
_symmetry.space_group_name_H-M   'P 1'
#
loop_
_entity.id
_entity.type
_entity.pdbx_description
1 polymer ?
#
loop_
_entity_poly.entity_id
_entity_poly.type
_entity_poly.pdbx_seq_one_letter_code
_entity_poly.pdbx_strand_id
1 'polypeptide(L)'
;MDLNCPYCQTAFPKFPSRKTKCQACGQVVYPKRRIEDPAGVKVLLTEQQANEVENAWREHQAKAQLIETLKPTGITFEQLQTYSAPDIAIEDIAYHGLQHCLHEFLIDDLNARAFAYHLLGNLAWKRAQKDKAFQFHQNGFFNTAKNFQTKQTSIPGLKLELKGRPLACAECTQVAGVLELDVYLHQKLLPVTSCKLFARNFGRGCLELYPNLPSFTNWT
;
A
#
# COMPACT_ATOMS: atom_id res chain seq x y z
N MET A 1 -7.19 36.87 13.87
CA MET A 1 -7.73 35.54 14.21
C MET A 1 -8.67 35.72 15.37
N ASP A 2 -9.92 35.30 15.20
CA ASP A 2 -10.90 35.45 16.26
C ASP A 2 -10.62 34.40 17.33
N LEU A 3 -10.29 34.89 18.52
CA LEU A 3 -10.01 34.10 19.72
C LEU A 3 -11.29 33.73 20.47
N ASN A 4 -12.41 33.66 19.76
CA ASN A 4 -13.73 33.56 20.36
C ASN A 4 -14.16 32.10 20.49
N CYS A 5 -14.87 31.79 21.58
CA CYS A 5 -15.45 30.47 21.78
C CYS A 5 -16.50 30.18 20.69
N PRO A 6 -16.41 29.06 19.95
CA PRO A 6 -17.37 28.74 18.89
C PRO A 6 -18.80 28.48 19.42
N TYR A 7 -18.97 28.30 20.74
CA TYR A 7 -20.27 28.07 21.36
C TYR A 7 -20.96 29.33 21.86
N CYS A 8 -20.22 30.22 22.55
CA CYS A 8 -20.78 31.40 23.22
C CYS A 8 -20.18 32.74 22.78
N GLN A 9 -19.24 32.72 21.83
CA GLN A 9 -18.52 33.87 21.30
C GLN A 9 -17.65 34.66 22.31
N THR A 10 -17.57 34.24 23.58
CA THR A 10 -16.66 34.86 24.55
C THR A 10 -15.20 34.68 24.11
N ALA A 11 -14.45 35.78 24.10
CA ALA A 11 -13.03 35.78 23.78
C ALA A 11 -12.19 35.03 24.82
N PHE A 12 -11.24 34.23 24.36
CA PHE A 12 -10.21 33.63 25.19
C PHE A 12 -9.07 34.62 25.45
N PRO A 13 -8.51 34.68 26.68
CA PRO A 13 -7.40 35.58 26.99
C PRO A 13 -6.12 35.23 26.22
N LYS A 14 -5.94 33.94 25.88
CA LYS A 14 -4.84 33.42 25.08
C LYS A 14 -5.32 32.22 24.27
N PHE A 15 -4.73 32.00 23.10
CA PHE A 15 -5.06 30.84 22.27
C PHE A 15 -4.71 29.53 22.99
N PRO A 16 -5.69 28.63 23.23
CA PRO A 16 -5.41 27.36 23.89
C PRO A 16 -4.54 26.47 22.99
N SER A 17 -3.47 25.91 23.55
CA SER A 17 -2.57 25.00 22.82
C SER A 17 -3.11 23.57 22.73
N ARG A 18 -4.00 23.19 23.65
CA ARG A 18 -4.63 21.87 23.82
C ARG A 18 -6.15 22.01 23.98
N LYS A 19 -6.88 20.88 23.92
CA LYS A 19 -8.31 20.80 24.25
C LYS A 19 -8.57 21.47 25.61
N THR A 20 -9.46 22.46 25.65
CA THR A 20 -9.66 23.34 26.83
C THR A 20 -11.15 23.65 27.03
N LYS A 21 -11.63 23.76 28.28
CA LYS A 21 -13.00 24.20 28.58
C LYS A 21 -13.10 25.74 28.54
N CYS A 22 -14.13 26.28 27.91
CA CYS A 22 -14.43 27.70 27.97
C CYS A 22 -14.87 28.10 29.39
N GLN A 23 -14.28 29.16 29.94
CA GLN A 23 -14.62 29.63 31.30
C GLN A 23 -16.03 30.24 31.38
N ALA A 24 -16.58 30.73 30.27
CA ALA A 24 -17.90 31.35 30.25
C ALA A 24 -19.04 30.33 30.12
N CYS A 25 -18.94 29.39 29.18
CA CYS A 25 -20.04 28.45 28.89
C CYS A 25 -19.76 27.00 29.30
N GLY A 26 -18.57 26.68 29.83
CA GLY A 26 -18.18 25.33 30.26
C GLY A 26 -17.92 24.31 29.14
N GLN A 27 -18.29 24.63 27.89
CA GLN A 27 -18.10 23.75 26.73
C GLN A 27 -16.62 23.57 26.37
N VAL A 28 -16.28 22.40 25.85
CA VAL A 28 -14.90 22.08 25.45
C VAL A 28 -14.63 22.54 24.02
N VAL A 29 -13.54 23.28 23.81
CA VAL A 29 -13.09 23.74 22.50
C VAL A 29 -11.84 22.98 22.06
N TYR A 30 -11.73 22.77 20.75
CA TYR A 30 -10.68 21.98 20.12
C TYR A 30 -9.84 22.85 19.18
N PRO A 31 -8.55 23.12 19.51
CA PRO A 31 -7.66 23.84 18.61
C PRO A 31 -7.15 22.91 17.49
N LYS A 32 -7.58 23.15 16.25
CA LYS A 32 -7.22 22.34 15.06
C LYS A 32 -6.75 23.22 13.89
N ARG A 33 -5.99 22.64 12.96
CA ARG A 33 -5.63 23.29 11.69
C ARG A 33 -6.57 22.78 10.59
N ARG A 34 -7.04 23.66 9.73
CA ARG A 34 -7.84 23.29 8.55
C ARG A 34 -6.92 22.89 7.39
N ILE A 35 -7.42 22.07 6.47
CA ILE A 35 -6.65 21.62 5.30
C ILE A 35 -6.63 22.69 4.22
N GLU A 36 -7.71 23.46 4.13
CA GLU A 36 -7.90 24.54 3.17
C GLU A 36 -7.05 25.77 3.50
N ASP A 37 -6.34 25.78 4.63
CA ASP A 37 -5.47 26.87 5.05
C ASP A 37 -3.99 26.47 4.91
N PRO A 38 -3.32 26.89 3.82
CA PRO A 38 -1.90 26.63 3.60
C PRO A 38 -0.99 27.23 4.68
N ALA A 39 -1.42 28.31 5.34
CA ALA A 39 -0.64 28.92 6.43
C ALA A 39 -0.67 28.07 7.70
N GLY A 40 -1.57 27.09 7.78
CA GLY A 40 -1.69 26.15 8.89
C GLY A 40 -2.08 26.84 10.20
N VAL A 41 -2.93 27.86 10.11
CA VAL A 41 -3.44 28.57 11.28
C VAL A 41 -4.33 27.64 12.11
N LYS A 42 -4.17 27.70 13.43
CA LYS A 42 -5.08 27.00 14.35
C LYS A 42 -6.36 27.81 14.53
N VAL A 43 -7.50 27.13 14.46
CA VAL A 43 -8.83 27.67 14.75
C VAL A 43 -9.45 26.91 15.90
N LEU A 44 -10.34 27.57 16.67
CA LEU A 44 -11.11 26.93 17.73
C LEU A 44 -12.40 26.36 17.13
N LEU A 45 -12.62 25.07 17.35
CA LEU A 45 -13.75 24.33 16.80
C LEU A 45 -14.59 23.69 17.90
N THR A 46 -15.85 23.43 17.57
CA THR A 46 -16.68 22.50 18.35
C THR A 46 -16.16 21.07 18.22
N GLU A 47 -16.64 20.16 19.06
CA GLU A 47 -16.28 18.73 18.96
C GLU A 47 -16.62 18.13 17.59
N GLN A 48 -17.83 18.39 17.09
CA GLN A 48 -18.27 17.91 15.79
C GLN A 48 -17.35 18.42 14.66
N GLN A 49 -17.11 19.73 14.63
CA GLN A 49 -16.23 20.34 13.63
C GLN A 49 -14.79 19.84 13.73
N ALA A 50 -14.30 19.57 14.94
CA ALA A 50 -12.97 19.00 15.14
C ALA A 50 -12.87 17.58 14.58
N ASN A 51 -13.91 16.76 14.76
CA ASN A 51 -13.98 15.42 14.18
C ASN A 51 -14.05 15.47 12.64
N GLU A 52 -14.83 16.40 12.07
CA GLU A 52 -14.89 16.63 10.62
C GLU A 52 -13.51 17.00 10.05
N VAL A 53 -12.80 17.94 10.70
CA VAL A 53 -11.43 18.31 10.31
C VAL A 53 -10.46 17.13 10.45
N GLU A 54 -10.55 16.34 11.52
CA GLU A 54 -9.73 15.13 11.68
C GLU A 54 -9.99 14.09 10.59
N ASN A 55 -11.26 13.89 10.19
CA ASN A 55 -11.62 13.00 9.10
C ASN A 55 -11.02 13.48 7.78
N ALA A 56 -11.20 14.76 7.48
CA ALA A 56 -10.63 15.36 6.28
C ALA A 56 -9.09 15.20 6.23
N TRP A 57 -8.40 15.31 7.38
CA TRP A 57 -6.94 15.13 7.42
C TRP A 57 -6.54 13.69 7.15
N ARG A 58 -7.30 12.73 7.66
CA ARG A 58 -7.09 11.30 7.38
C ARG A 58 -7.27 11.01 5.89
N GLU A 59 -8.33 11.54 5.28
CA GLU A 59 -8.57 11.40 3.84
C GLU A 59 -7.47 12.06 3.01
N HIS A 60 -7.07 13.29 3.34
CA HIS A 60 -5.99 13.98 2.65
C HIS A 60 -4.66 13.20 2.75
N GLN A 61 -4.33 12.64 3.92
CA GLN A 61 -3.14 11.81 4.11
C GLN A 61 -3.23 10.49 3.33
N ALA A 62 -4.38 9.82 3.35
CA ALA A 62 -4.61 8.59 2.57
C ALA A 62 -4.47 8.86 1.07
N LYS A 63 -5.02 9.98 0.58
CA LYS A 63 -4.88 10.42 -0.82
C LYS A 63 -3.41 10.68 -1.17
N ALA A 64 -2.69 11.43 -0.34
CA ALA A 64 -1.27 11.70 -0.56
C ALA A 64 -0.44 10.42 -0.57
N GLN A 65 -0.69 9.49 0.36
CA GLN A 65 -0.02 8.20 0.40
C GLN A 65 -0.33 7.35 -0.84
N LEU A 66 -1.58 7.36 -1.30
CA LEU A 66 -1.97 6.67 -2.52
C LEU A 66 -1.25 7.26 -3.74
N ILE A 67 -1.20 8.59 -3.87
CA ILE A 67 -0.47 9.27 -4.96
C ILE A 67 1.01 8.84 -4.96
N GLU A 68 1.68 8.85 -3.81
CA GLU A 68 3.06 8.37 -3.69
C GLU A 68 3.20 6.90 -4.09
N THR A 69 2.23 6.07 -3.69
CA THR A 69 2.19 4.64 -4.03
C THR A 69 2.01 4.43 -5.54
N LEU A 70 1.24 5.29 -6.22
CA LEU A 70 0.96 5.16 -7.66
C LEU A 70 2.08 5.71 -8.55
N LYS A 71 3.04 6.47 -8.02
CA LYS A 71 4.15 7.01 -8.82
C LYS A 71 4.82 6.00 -9.78
N PRO A 72 5.11 4.74 -9.37
CA PRO A 72 5.72 3.76 -10.26
C PRO A 72 4.83 3.32 -11.42
N THR A 73 3.50 3.51 -11.33
CA THR A 73 2.58 3.12 -12.40
C THR A 73 2.42 4.19 -13.48
N GLY A 74 2.83 5.43 -13.20
CA GLY A 74 2.56 6.59 -14.04
C GLY A 74 1.10 7.04 -14.04
N ILE A 75 0.22 6.39 -13.26
CA ILE A 75 -1.20 6.76 -13.14
C ILE A 75 -1.36 7.86 -12.11
N THR A 76 -2.11 8.91 -12.45
CA THR A 76 -2.48 9.98 -11.51
C THR A 76 -3.77 9.64 -10.76
N PHE A 77 -3.98 10.28 -9.61
CA PHE A 77 -5.20 10.07 -8.83
C PHE A 77 -6.45 10.54 -9.60
N GLU A 78 -6.33 11.61 -10.40
CA GLU A 78 -7.41 12.16 -11.23
C GLU A 78 -7.87 11.14 -12.30
N GLN A 79 -6.93 10.40 -12.89
CA GLN A 79 -7.27 9.30 -13.80
C GLN A 79 -8.07 8.22 -13.09
N LEU A 80 -7.68 7.82 -11.87
CA LEU A 80 -8.45 6.82 -11.10
C LEU A 80 -9.84 7.32 -10.73
N GLN A 81 -9.97 8.60 -10.37
CA GLN A 81 -11.27 9.21 -10.04
C GLN A 81 -12.25 9.20 -11.21
N THR A 82 -11.76 9.24 -12.45
CA THR A 82 -12.61 9.19 -13.66
C THR A 82 -13.44 7.90 -13.74
N TYR A 83 -12.98 6.83 -13.10
CA TYR A 83 -13.60 5.51 -13.11
C TYR A 83 -14.34 5.17 -11.81
N SER A 84 -14.52 6.17 -10.94
CA SER A 84 -15.05 6.01 -9.61
C SER A 84 -16.35 6.80 -9.45
N ALA A 85 -17.30 6.27 -8.69
CA ALA A 85 -18.46 7.06 -8.29
C ALA A 85 -18.03 8.24 -7.40
N PRO A 86 -18.76 9.37 -7.41
CA PRO A 86 -18.53 10.42 -6.43
C PRO A 86 -18.71 9.88 -5.01
N ASP A 87 -18.01 10.49 -4.05
CA ASP A 87 -18.15 10.24 -2.61
C ASP A 87 -17.82 8.80 -2.13
N ILE A 88 -17.03 8.04 -2.89
CA ILE A 88 -16.51 6.75 -2.44
C ILE A 88 -15.17 6.88 -1.69
N ALA A 89 -14.87 5.91 -0.82
CA ALA A 89 -13.62 5.91 -0.08
C ALA A 89 -12.39 5.84 -1.01
N ILE A 90 -11.27 6.42 -0.58
CA ILE A 90 -10.03 6.47 -1.38
C ILE A 90 -9.53 5.07 -1.76
N GLU A 91 -9.71 4.09 -0.88
CA GLU A 91 -9.39 2.69 -1.18
C GLU A 91 -10.26 2.10 -2.30
N ASP A 92 -11.53 2.52 -2.40
CA ASP A 92 -12.44 2.13 -3.48
C ASP A 92 -12.02 2.77 -4.80
N ILE A 93 -11.64 4.05 -4.77
CA ILE A 93 -11.09 4.76 -5.95
C ILE A 93 -9.86 4.02 -6.47
N ALA A 94 -8.93 3.68 -5.57
CA ALA A 94 -7.73 2.92 -5.93
C ALA A 94 -8.08 1.56 -6.55
N TYR A 95 -9.01 0.82 -5.92
CA TYR A 95 -9.38 -0.51 -6.36
C TYR A 95 -10.02 -0.50 -7.75
N HIS A 96 -11.09 0.28 -7.94
CA HIS A 96 -11.82 0.31 -9.20
C HIS A 96 -11.02 0.96 -10.32
N GLY A 97 -10.35 2.08 -10.03
CA GLY A 97 -9.52 2.77 -11.01
C GLY A 97 -8.36 1.90 -11.52
N LEU A 98 -7.65 1.19 -10.64
CA LEU A 98 -6.53 0.33 -11.07
C LEU A 98 -7.02 -0.88 -11.87
N GLN A 99 -8.16 -1.47 -11.49
CA GLN A 99 -8.78 -2.54 -12.30
C GLN A 99 -9.07 -2.06 -13.71
N HIS A 100 -9.66 -0.85 -13.84
CA HIS A 100 -9.96 -0.26 -15.15
C HIS A 100 -8.69 0.03 -15.94
N CYS A 101 -7.69 0.68 -15.34
CA CYS A 101 -6.42 0.99 -16.03
C CYS A 101 -5.70 -0.26 -16.52
N LEU A 102 -5.76 -1.38 -15.78
CA LEU A 102 -5.18 -2.65 -16.22
C LEU A 102 -6.00 -3.32 -17.33
N HIS A 103 -7.32 -3.20 -17.29
CA HIS A 103 -8.21 -3.77 -18.31
C HIS A 103 -8.06 -3.05 -19.66
N GLU A 104 -8.00 -1.72 -19.64
CA GLU A 104 -7.82 -0.86 -20.82
C GLU A 104 -6.36 -0.78 -21.31
N PHE A 105 -5.46 -1.59 -20.73
CA PHE A 105 -4.03 -1.59 -21.08
C PHE A 105 -3.36 -0.20 -20.99
N LEU A 106 -3.82 0.67 -20.09
CA LEU A 106 -3.25 2.02 -19.89
C LEU A 106 -1.88 1.99 -19.19
N ILE A 107 -1.41 0.81 -18.79
CA ILE A 107 -0.11 0.59 -18.18
C ILE A 107 0.69 -0.33 -19.10
N ASP A 108 1.51 0.23 -19.97
CA ASP A 108 2.32 -0.56 -20.91
C ASP A 108 3.58 -1.15 -20.27
N ASP A 109 4.15 -0.47 -19.28
CA ASP A 109 5.35 -0.94 -18.60
C ASP A 109 5.06 -2.16 -17.71
N LEU A 110 5.81 -3.24 -17.92
CA LEU A 110 5.59 -4.51 -17.21
C LEU A 110 5.84 -4.40 -15.70
N ASN A 111 6.76 -3.53 -15.25
CA ASN A 111 6.96 -3.31 -13.81
C ASN A 111 5.79 -2.55 -13.21
N ALA A 112 5.32 -1.50 -13.89
CA ALA A 112 4.16 -0.72 -13.50
C ALA A 112 2.91 -1.62 -13.40
N ARG A 113 2.70 -2.51 -14.38
CA ARG A 113 1.62 -3.51 -14.34
C ARG A 113 1.76 -4.46 -13.16
N ALA A 114 2.96 -5.01 -12.96
CA ALA A 114 3.23 -5.91 -11.85
C ALA A 114 2.89 -5.24 -10.51
N PHE A 115 3.37 -4.01 -10.33
CA PHE A 115 3.11 -3.19 -9.16
C PHE A 115 1.61 -2.92 -8.95
N ALA A 116 0.89 -2.52 -9.99
CA ALA A 116 -0.56 -2.30 -9.95
C ALA A 116 -1.33 -3.56 -9.52
N TYR A 117 -0.95 -4.73 -10.05
CA TYR A 117 -1.51 -6.00 -9.63
C TYR A 117 -1.21 -6.34 -8.16
N HIS A 118 0.00 -6.07 -7.66
CA HIS A 118 0.30 -6.26 -6.24
C HIS A 118 -0.53 -5.35 -5.34
N LEU A 119 -0.73 -4.09 -5.74
CA LEU A 119 -1.57 -3.15 -5.01
C LEU A 119 -3.05 -3.61 -4.99
N LEU A 120 -3.58 -4.08 -6.13
CA LEU A 120 -4.92 -4.67 -6.20
C LEU A 120 -5.06 -5.92 -5.32
N GLY A 121 -4.03 -6.77 -5.27
CA GLY A 121 -4.01 -7.92 -4.37
C GLY A 121 -4.15 -7.53 -2.90
N ASN A 122 -3.40 -6.51 -2.48
CA ASN A 122 -3.47 -5.97 -1.11
C ASN A 122 -4.84 -5.36 -0.80
N LEU A 123 -5.43 -4.62 -1.74
CA LEU A 123 -6.75 -4.02 -1.59
C LEU A 123 -7.84 -5.09 -1.53
N ALA A 124 -7.81 -6.09 -2.42
CA ALA A 124 -8.75 -7.22 -2.39
C ALA A 124 -8.66 -8.00 -1.07
N TRP A 125 -7.44 -8.19 -0.53
CA TRP A 125 -7.25 -8.85 0.76
C TRP A 125 -7.92 -8.10 1.91
N LYS A 126 -7.71 -6.78 1.98
CA LYS A 126 -8.38 -5.91 2.98
C LYS A 126 -9.91 -5.97 2.90
N ARG A 127 -10.45 -6.25 1.72
CA ARG A 127 -11.89 -6.40 1.45
C ARG A 127 -12.40 -7.84 1.67
N ALA A 128 -11.59 -8.72 2.25
CA ALA A 128 -11.89 -10.14 2.41
C ALA A 128 -12.18 -10.91 1.11
N GLN A 129 -11.74 -10.39 -0.05
CA GLN A 129 -11.89 -11.03 -1.36
C GLN A 129 -10.65 -11.90 -1.66
N LYS A 130 -10.47 -12.98 -0.89
CA LYS A 130 -9.24 -13.80 -0.91
C LYS A 130 -8.89 -14.36 -2.29
N ASP A 131 -9.88 -14.88 -3.03
CA ASP A 131 -9.65 -15.45 -4.36
C ASP A 131 -9.16 -14.40 -5.36
N LYS A 132 -9.76 -13.21 -5.34
CA LYS A 132 -9.32 -12.08 -6.18
C LYS A 132 -7.94 -11.58 -5.77
N ALA A 133 -7.67 -11.49 -4.46
CA ALA A 133 -6.36 -11.10 -3.96
C ALA A 133 -5.27 -12.03 -4.50
N PHE A 134 -5.53 -13.34 -4.45
CA PHE A 134 -4.64 -14.34 -5.01
C PHE A 134 -4.43 -14.20 -6.52
N GLN A 135 -5.51 -14.08 -7.29
CA GLN A 135 -5.44 -13.86 -8.74
C GLN A 135 -4.63 -12.62 -9.12
N PHE A 136 -4.85 -11.51 -8.40
CA PHE A 136 -4.07 -10.28 -8.63
C PHE A 136 -2.59 -10.48 -8.33
N HIS A 137 -2.24 -11.12 -7.21
CA HIS A 137 -0.84 -11.39 -6.92
C HIS A 137 -0.20 -12.29 -7.98
N GLN A 138 -0.86 -13.37 -8.41
CA GLN A 138 -0.37 -14.22 -9.50
C GLN A 138 -0.08 -13.42 -10.78
N ASN A 139 -0.99 -12.53 -11.18
CA ASN A 139 -0.77 -11.66 -12.34
C ASN A 139 0.41 -10.69 -12.13
N GLY A 140 0.61 -10.18 -10.92
CA GLY A 140 1.76 -9.34 -10.58
C GLY A 140 3.09 -10.07 -10.76
N PHE A 141 3.16 -11.31 -10.26
CA PHE A 141 4.33 -12.16 -10.45
C PHE A 141 4.57 -12.53 -11.92
N PHE A 142 3.52 -12.84 -12.67
CA PHE A 142 3.64 -13.13 -14.10
C PHE A 142 4.24 -11.95 -14.88
N ASN A 143 3.78 -10.72 -14.62
CA ASN A 143 4.33 -9.52 -15.26
C ASN A 143 5.79 -9.25 -14.85
N THR A 144 6.14 -9.53 -13.59
CA THR A 144 7.52 -9.46 -13.11
C THR A 144 8.42 -10.43 -13.86
N ALA A 145 8.01 -11.71 -13.95
CA ALA A 145 8.73 -12.74 -14.69
C ALA A 145 8.89 -12.40 -16.18
N LYS A 146 7.82 -11.90 -16.81
CA LYS A 146 7.85 -11.44 -18.20
C LYS A 146 8.86 -10.30 -18.40
N ASN A 147 8.92 -9.34 -17.48
CA ASN A 147 9.90 -8.25 -17.54
C ASN A 147 11.35 -8.74 -17.38
N PHE A 148 11.58 -9.74 -16.53
CA PHE A 148 12.89 -10.37 -16.42
C PHE A 148 13.28 -11.04 -17.74
N GLN A 149 12.37 -11.81 -18.34
CA GLN A 149 12.62 -12.48 -19.64
C GLN A 149 12.94 -11.48 -20.75
N THR A 150 12.18 -10.38 -20.88
CA THR A 150 12.42 -9.38 -21.93
C THR A 150 13.79 -8.73 -21.79
N LYS A 151 14.22 -8.45 -20.55
CA LYS A 151 15.53 -7.85 -20.25
C LYS A 151 16.70 -8.84 -20.34
N GLN A 152 16.46 -10.14 -20.15
CA GLN A 152 17.47 -11.20 -20.16
C GLN A 152 17.54 -11.96 -21.50
N THR A 153 16.99 -11.42 -22.58
CA THR A 153 17.10 -11.99 -23.95
C THR A 153 18.54 -12.20 -24.44
N SER A 154 19.56 -11.85 -23.66
CA SER A 154 20.97 -12.17 -23.89
C SER A 154 21.54 -13.34 -23.08
N ILE A 155 20.77 -14.08 -22.29
CA ILE A 155 21.25 -15.27 -21.55
C ILE A 155 20.61 -16.54 -22.13
N PRO A 156 21.29 -17.24 -23.05
CA PRO A 156 20.82 -18.52 -23.60
C PRO A 156 20.60 -19.54 -22.48
N GLY A 157 19.42 -20.17 -22.46
CA GLY A 157 19.11 -21.31 -21.58
C GLY A 157 18.43 -20.97 -20.25
N LEU A 158 18.15 -19.69 -19.95
CA LEU A 158 17.42 -19.35 -18.73
C LEU A 158 15.95 -19.82 -18.80
N LYS A 159 15.57 -20.75 -17.93
CA LYS A 159 14.18 -21.17 -17.70
C LYS A 159 13.71 -20.59 -16.38
N LEU A 160 12.62 -19.81 -16.41
CA LEU A 160 11.91 -19.40 -15.20
C LEU A 160 10.86 -20.46 -14.90
N GLU A 161 11.00 -21.14 -13.77
CA GLU A 161 10.02 -22.10 -13.28
C GLU A 161 9.42 -21.56 -11.97
N LEU A 162 8.09 -21.54 -11.90
CA LEU A 162 7.37 -21.17 -10.69
C LEU A 162 7.22 -22.40 -9.81
N LYS A 163 8.05 -22.51 -8.76
CA LYS A 163 7.96 -23.63 -7.80
C LYS A 163 7.24 -23.20 -6.53
N GLY A 164 6.22 -23.96 -6.14
CA GLY A 164 5.58 -23.82 -4.84
C GLY A 164 6.45 -24.45 -3.75
N ARG A 165 6.56 -23.79 -2.58
CA ARG A 165 7.37 -24.32 -1.49
C ARG A 165 6.66 -25.35 -0.61
N PRO A 166 7.37 -26.42 -0.19
CA PRO A 166 6.85 -27.40 0.75
C PRO A 166 6.85 -26.94 2.22
N LEU A 167 7.58 -25.86 2.57
CA LEU A 167 7.72 -25.36 3.96
C LEU A 167 6.93 -24.07 4.23
N ALA A 168 5.83 -23.85 3.52
CA ALA A 168 4.94 -22.72 3.78
C ALA A 168 4.09 -22.98 5.05
N CYS A 169 3.77 -21.96 5.84
CA CYS A 169 2.80 -22.13 6.95
C CYS A 169 1.45 -22.60 6.38
N ALA A 170 0.58 -23.23 7.18
CA ALA A 170 -0.69 -23.80 6.71
C ALA A 170 -1.55 -22.82 5.87
N GLU A 171 -1.49 -21.52 6.17
CA GLU A 171 -2.12 -20.46 5.37
C GLU A 171 -1.42 -20.24 4.02
N CYS A 172 -0.09 -20.20 3.99
CA CYS A 172 0.69 -20.16 2.75
C CYS A 172 0.66 -21.50 1.96
N THR A 173 0.26 -22.61 2.59
CA THR A 173 0.00 -23.89 1.91
C THR A 173 -1.39 -23.90 1.27
N GLN A 174 -2.39 -23.22 1.88
CA GLN A 174 -3.71 -23.00 1.29
C GLN A 174 -3.65 -21.99 0.14
N VAL A 175 -2.76 -21.00 0.23
CA VAL A 175 -2.41 -20.10 -0.86
C VAL A 175 -1.37 -20.81 -1.74
N ALA A 176 -1.82 -21.76 -2.57
CA ALA A 176 -0.97 -22.58 -3.41
C ALA A 176 0.11 -21.77 -4.16
N GLY A 177 1.34 -21.79 -3.63
CA GLY A 177 2.53 -21.25 -4.28
C GLY A 177 3.04 -19.94 -3.72
N VAL A 178 4.01 -20.02 -2.79
CA VAL A 178 5.10 -19.03 -2.75
C VAL A 178 5.85 -19.16 -4.06
N LEU A 179 6.01 -18.06 -4.81
CA LEU A 179 6.60 -18.08 -6.15
C LEU A 179 8.11 -17.89 -6.08
N GLU A 180 8.85 -18.97 -6.25
CA GLU A 180 10.30 -18.96 -6.32
C GLU A 180 10.79 -18.71 -7.74
N LEU A 181 11.54 -17.62 -7.94
CA LEU A 181 12.23 -17.36 -9.20
C LEU A 181 13.60 -18.07 -9.14
N ASP A 182 13.67 -19.27 -9.70
CA ASP A 182 14.91 -20.05 -9.76
C ASP A 182 15.81 -19.47 -10.87
N VAL A 183 16.59 -18.44 -10.54
CA VAL A 183 17.58 -17.87 -11.46
C VAL A 183 18.87 -18.67 -11.29
N TYR A 184 19.17 -19.56 -12.23
CA TYR A 184 20.49 -20.21 -12.36
C TYR A 184 21.56 -19.16 -12.72
N LEU A 185 21.93 -18.31 -11.77
CA LEU A 185 23.11 -17.46 -11.82
C LEU A 185 24.05 -17.92 -10.70
N HIS A 186 25.03 -18.73 -11.08
CA HIS A 186 26.20 -18.97 -10.24
C HIS A 186 26.84 -17.62 -9.90
N GLN A 187 27.03 -17.37 -8.60
CA GLN A 187 27.85 -16.31 -7.99
C GLN A 187 27.25 -14.90 -7.93
N LYS A 188 26.37 -14.68 -6.94
CA LYS A 188 26.56 -13.69 -5.84
C LYS A 188 25.28 -13.65 -5.02
N LEU A 189 25.21 -14.50 -3.99
CA LEU A 189 24.13 -14.52 -3.02
C LEU A 189 24.42 -13.47 -1.94
N LEU A 190 23.52 -12.50 -1.78
CA LEU A 190 23.53 -11.58 -0.64
C LEU A 190 22.95 -12.30 0.59
N PRO A 191 23.49 -12.08 1.80
CA PRO A 191 22.96 -12.72 3.01
C PRO A 191 21.70 -11.97 3.46
N VAL A 192 20.65 -12.66 3.96
CA VAL A 192 20.00 -12.39 5.27
C VAL A 192 19.11 -13.58 5.69
N THR A 193 19.08 -13.76 7.01
CA THR A 193 18.48 -14.73 7.92
C THR A 193 16.98 -14.57 8.25
N SER A 194 16.33 -15.74 8.40
CA SER A 194 15.27 -16.12 9.35
C SER A 194 13.95 -15.33 9.43
N CYS A 195 12.92 -15.99 8.92
CA CYS A 195 11.49 -15.75 9.09
C CYS A 195 11.01 -15.42 10.53
N LYS A 196 10.33 -14.27 10.67
CA LYS A 196 9.15 -13.97 11.55
C LYS A 196 8.25 -12.85 10.94
N LEU A 197 8.42 -12.55 9.64
CA LEU A 197 8.30 -11.19 9.08
C LEU A 197 7.30 -11.06 7.90
N PHE A 198 6.08 -11.57 8.07
CA PHE A 198 4.90 -10.84 7.58
C PHE A 198 4.54 -9.68 8.54
N ALA A 199 5.26 -9.60 9.67
CA ALA A 199 4.89 -8.94 10.90
C ALA A 199 5.47 -7.52 11.07
N ARG A 200 5.16 -6.61 10.14
CA ARG A 200 5.05 -5.12 10.28
C ARG A 200 5.63 -4.41 9.07
N ASN A 201 4.76 -3.76 8.28
CA ASN A 201 5.08 -2.69 7.32
C ASN A 201 6.01 -3.09 6.15
N PHE A 202 5.42 -3.28 4.96
CA PHE A 202 6.09 -3.68 3.70
C PHE A 202 7.58 -3.28 3.58
N GLY A 203 8.46 -4.29 3.49
CA GLY A 203 9.88 -4.12 3.19
C GLY A 203 10.67 -5.42 3.38
N ARG A 204 11.18 -5.98 2.28
CA ARG A 204 11.89 -7.28 2.11
C ARG A 204 10.95 -8.47 1.91
N GLY A 205 10.75 -8.84 0.65
CA GLY A 205 10.13 -10.10 0.26
C GLY A 205 11.01 -11.27 0.68
N CYS A 206 10.41 -12.24 1.38
CA CYS A 206 11.04 -13.50 1.68
C CYS A 206 10.96 -14.43 0.47
N LEU A 207 12.11 -14.71 -0.12
CA LEU A 207 12.40 -15.84 -1.00
C LEU A 207 13.62 -16.55 -0.41
N GLU A 208 13.36 -17.59 0.39
CA GLU A 208 14.28 -18.54 1.05
C GLU A 208 14.66 -19.75 0.14
N LEU A 209 15.86 -19.86 -0.41
CA LEU A 209 16.34 -21.14 -0.97
C LEU A 209 17.24 -21.85 0.06
N TYR A 210 17.01 -23.15 0.29
CA TYR A 210 17.98 -24.01 0.97
C TYR A 210 18.98 -24.57 -0.05
N PRO A 211 20.30 -24.54 0.21
CA PRO A 211 21.24 -25.35 -0.53
C PRO A 211 21.26 -26.75 0.08
N ASN A 212 20.75 -27.75 -0.63
CA ASN A 212 21.24 -29.11 -0.44
C ASN A 212 21.99 -29.52 -1.71
N LEU A 213 23.31 -29.42 -1.61
CA LEU A 213 24.28 -30.05 -2.49
C LEU A 213 24.03 -31.57 -2.55
N PRO A 214 24.40 -32.25 -3.65
CA PRO A 214 24.42 -33.70 -3.68
C PRO A 214 25.42 -34.22 -2.66
N SER A 215 24.98 -35.11 -1.76
CA SER A 215 25.90 -35.89 -0.93
C SER A 215 26.68 -36.86 -1.83
N PHE A 216 27.92 -36.50 -2.15
CA PHE A 216 28.94 -37.46 -2.57
C PHE A 216 29.34 -38.32 -1.37
N THR A 217 28.82 -39.55 -1.31
CA THR A 217 29.32 -40.70 -0.53
C THR A 217 28.60 -41.94 -1.11
N ASN A 218 29.20 -43.02 -1.63
CA ASN A 218 30.56 -43.53 -1.61
C ASN A 218 30.78 -44.41 -2.86
N TRP A 219 32.03 -44.49 -3.31
CA TRP A 219 32.58 -45.62 -4.03
C TRP A 219 32.90 -46.74 -3.03
N THR A 220 32.26 -47.89 -3.20
CA THR A 220 32.80 -49.27 -3.17
C THR A 220 31.63 -50.21 -3.47
#